data_AF-A0A3G2G5M6-F1
#
_entry.id   AF-A0A3G2G5M6-F1
#
_cell.length_a   1.000
_cell.length_b   1.000
_cell.length_c   1.000
_cell.angle_alpha   90.00
_cell.angle_beta   90.00
_cell.angle_gamma   90.00
#
_symmetry.space_group_name_H-M   'P 1'
#
loop_
_entity.id
_entity.type
_entity.pdbx_description
1 polymer ?
#
loop_
_entity_poly.entity_id
_entity_poly.type
_entity_poly.pdbx_seq_one_letter_code
_entity_poly.pdbx_strand_id
1 'polypeptide(L)'
;MNNNEIYDLKYTLAEYILPRLEAFKEKVDKNEAPTIPIFKDDSTFLGDRDNIDELSNYWSKRLEEMIFPFEYYVFPEKHDALEFDEINKKFENGMKIFAKYFHYLSI
;
A
#
# COMPACT_ATOMS: atom_id res chain seq x y z
N MET A 1 31.34 14.11 -13.51
CA MET A 1 29.87 14.26 -13.56
C MET A 1 29.35 13.09 -14.35
N ASN A 2 28.84 12.07 -13.65
CA ASN A 2 28.42 10.80 -14.25
C ASN A 2 26.93 10.85 -14.53
N ASN A 3 26.54 10.43 -15.74
CA ASN A 3 25.18 10.35 -16.27
C ASN A 3 24.26 9.31 -15.55
N ASN A 4 24.51 9.03 -14.26
CA ASN A 4 23.69 8.16 -13.40
C ASN A 4 22.59 8.95 -12.63
N GLU A 5 22.44 10.25 -12.90
CA GLU A 5 21.41 11.13 -12.34
C GLU A 5 20.05 11.05 -13.08
N ILE A 6 19.80 10.01 -13.87
CA ILE A 6 18.41 9.60 -14.07
C ILE A 6 18.03 8.90 -12.76
N TYR A 7 17.57 9.69 -11.80
CA TYR A 7 16.82 9.21 -10.65
C TYR A 7 15.91 8.08 -11.14
N ASP A 8 16.12 6.86 -10.64
CA ASP A 8 15.28 5.73 -11.02
C ASP A 8 13.85 6.13 -10.68
N LEU A 9 13.04 6.39 -11.71
CA LEU A 9 11.69 6.91 -11.55
C LEU A 9 10.88 6.01 -10.61
N LYS A 10 11.17 4.70 -10.59
CA LYS A 10 10.52 3.75 -9.68
C LYS A 10 10.90 4.02 -8.24
N TYR A 11 12.19 4.23 -7.97
CA TYR A 11 12.69 4.59 -6.65
C TYR A 11 12.11 5.93 -6.17
N THR A 12 12.15 6.97 -7.01
CA THR A 12 11.58 8.28 -6.65
C THR A 12 10.08 8.22 -6.40
N LEU A 13 9.33 7.44 -7.19
CA LEU A 13 7.91 7.22 -6.93
C LEU A 13 7.69 6.45 -5.62
N ALA A 14 8.51 5.44 -5.34
CA ALA A 14 8.41 4.66 -4.11
C ALA A 14 8.72 5.51 -2.86
N GLU A 15 9.79 6.33 -2.89
CA GLU A 15 10.10 7.28 -1.82
C GLU A 15 8.98 8.30 -1.59
N TYR A 16 8.26 8.70 -2.64
CA TYR A 16 7.13 9.62 -2.51
C TYR A 16 5.87 8.92 -1.95
N ILE A 17 5.55 7.72 -2.44
CA ILE A 17 4.29 7.01 -2.16
C ILE A 17 4.35 6.32 -0.79
N LEU A 18 5.46 5.65 -0.47
CA LEU A 18 5.62 4.84 0.74
C LEU A 18 5.22 5.57 2.04
N PRO A 19 5.77 6.76 2.38
CA PRO A 19 5.43 7.42 3.65
C PRO A 19 3.96 7.83 3.73
N ARG A 20 3.28 8.02 2.59
CA ARG A 20 1.85 8.37 2.57
C ARG A 20 0.97 7.16 2.80
N LEU A 21 1.34 6.00 2.26
CA LEU A 21 0.66 4.74 2.55
C LEU A 21 0.84 4.36 4.03
N GLU A 22 2.05 4.50 4.57
CA GLU A 22 2.34 4.27 6.00
C GLU A 22 1.54 5.21 6.90
N ALA A 23 1.51 6.51 6.60
CA ALA A 23 0.73 7.48 7.36
C ALA A 23 -0.78 7.21 7.27
N PHE A 24 -1.28 6.70 6.13
CA PHE A 24 -2.67 6.31 6.02
C PHE A 24 -2.95 5.04 6.84
N LYS A 25 -2.08 4.03 6.77
CA LYS A 25 -2.19 2.80 7.56
C LYS A 25 -2.19 3.10 9.05
N GLU A 26 -1.30 3.96 9.53
CA GLU A 26 -1.25 4.37 10.93
C GLU A 26 -2.57 4.99 11.40
N LYS A 27 -3.17 5.87 10.59
CA LYS A 27 -4.48 6.47 10.90
C LYS A 27 -5.61 5.44 10.91
N VAL A 28 -5.58 4.46 10.00
CA VAL A 28 -6.56 3.36 9.96
C VAL A 28 -6.41 2.47 11.19
N ASP A 29 -5.19 2.06 11.54
CA ASP A 29 -4.90 1.17 12.67
C ASP A 29 -5.26 1.81 14.02
N LYS A 30 -5.18 3.15 14.12
CA LYS A 30 -5.56 3.91 15.32
C LYS A 30 -7.04 4.29 15.38
N ASN A 31 -7.86 3.93 14.39
CA ASN A 31 -9.23 4.43 14.23
C ASN A 31 -9.31 5.98 14.19
N GLU A 32 -8.25 6.64 13.72
CA GLU A 32 -8.12 8.09 13.60
C GLU A 32 -8.34 8.59 12.17
N ALA A 33 -8.63 7.71 11.21
CA ALA A 33 -8.91 8.08 9.83
C ALA A 33 -10.29 8.75 9.71
N PRO A 34 -10.37 10.07 9.42
CA PRO A 34 -11.64 10.82 9.46
C PRO A 34 -12.62 10.40 8.37
N THR A 35 -12.14 9.82 7.27
CA THR A 35 -12.96 9.18 6.24
C THR A 35 -12.18 8.01 5.66
N ILE A 36 -12.60 6.80 5.98
CA ILE A 36 -12.18 5.62 5.26
C ILE A 36 -13.02 5.57 3.97
N PRO A 37 -12.42 5.42 2.77
CA PRO A 37 -13.21 5.42 1.54
C PRO A 37 -14.21 4.25 1.57
N ILE A 38 -15.50 4.58 1.56
CA ILE A 38 -16.60 3.61 1.47
C ILE A 38 -16.86 3.37 -0.01
N PHE A 39 -16.50 2.18 -0.48
CA PHE A 39 -16.74 1.81 -1.87
C PHE A 39 -18.22 1.52 -2.10
N LYS A 40 -18.82 2.11 -3.12
CA LYS A 40 -20.19 1.72 -3.50
C LYS A 40 -20.25 0.29 -4.08
N ASP A 41 -19.20 -0.17 -4.76
CA ASP A 41 -19.22 -1.44 -5.53
C ASP A 41 -17.98 -2.33 -5.34
N ASP A 42 -17.36 -2.37 -4.16
CA ASP A 42 -16.28 -3.33 -3.93
C ASP A 42 -16.82 -4.71 -3.52
N SER A 43 -16.84 -5.64 -4.48
CA SER A 43 -17.23 -7.04 -4.27
C SER A 43 -16.25 -7.83 -3.38
N THR A 44 -15.08 -7.28 -3.07
CA THR A 44 -14.07 -7.94 -2.22
C THR A 44 -14.24 -7.62 -0.73
N PHE A 45 -15.07 -6.64 -0.37
CA PHE A 45 -15.46 -6.40 1.02
C PHE A 45 -16.70 -7.23 1.35
N LEU A 46 -16.55 -8.17 2.28
CA LEU A 46 -17.61 -9.11 2.68
C LEU A 46 -18.21 -8.79 4.06
N GLY A 47 -17.78 -7.69 4.70
CA GLY A 47 -18.23 -7.27 6.02
C GLY A 47 -19.43 -6.32 6.00
N ASP A 48 -19.82 -5.87 7.18
CA ASP A 48 -20.78 -4.79 7.38
C ASP A 48 -20.08 -3.44 7.11
N ARG A 49 -20.60 -2.68 6.13
CA ARG A 49 -20.03 -1.38 5.72
C ARG A 49 -20.26 -0.29 6.76
N ASP A 50 -21.25 -0.47 7.63
CA ASP A 50 -21.55 0.44 8.73
C ASP A 50 -20.74 0.09 9.99
N ASN A 51 -20.05 -1.06 10.00
CA ASN A 51 -19.12 -1.45 11.05
C ASN A 51 -17.71 -0.89 10.78
N ILE A 52 -17.38 0.17 11.50
CA ILE A 52 -16.08 0.86 11.40
C ILE A 52 -14.91 -0.10 11.66
N ASP A 53 -15.01 -1.02 12.62
CA ASP A 53 -13.90 -1.92 12.95
C ASP A 53 -13.63 -2.93 11.83
N GLU A 54 -14.68 -3.46 11.19
CA GLU A 54 -14.53 -4.34 10.03
C GLU A 54 -13.93 -3.61 8.84
N LEU A 55 -14.36 -2.36 8.63
CA LEU A 55 -13.85 -1.50 7.56
C LEU A 55 -12.38 -1.12 7.80
N SER A 56 -12.00 -0.74 9.02
CA SER A 56 -10.62 -0.46 9.42
C SER A 56 -9.74 -1.70 9.23
N ASN A 57 -10.19 -2.87 9.69
CA ASN A 57 -9.45 -4.12 9.52
C ASN A 57 -9.24 -4.49 8.05
N TYR A 58 -10.25 -4.29 7.22
CA TYR A 58 -10.15 -4.49 5.78
C TYR A 58 -9.08 -3.58 5.17
N TRP A 59 -9.15 -2.28 5.47
CA TRP A 59 -8.22 -1.30 4.93
C TRP A 59 -6.79 -1.47 5.43
N SER A 60 -6.63 -1.81 6.71
CA SER A 60 -5.32 -2.09 7.30
C SER A 60 -4.59 -3.18 6.51
N LYS A 61 -5.28 -4.27 6.16
CA LYS A 61 -4.73 -5.36 5.34
C LYS A 61 -4.40 -4.92 3.92
N ARG A 62 -5.30 -4.16 3.28
CA ARG A 62 -5.05 -3.65 1.92
C ARG A 62 -3.86 -2.71 1.87
N LEU A 63 -3.71 -1.84 2.88
CA LEU A 63 -2.58 -0.93 2.97
C LEU A 63 -1.28 -1.67 3.23
N GLU A 64 -1.28 -2.70 4.09
CA GLU A 64 -0.12 -3.57 4.27
C GLU A 64 0.30 -4.25 2.95
N GLU A 65 -0.65 -4.78 2.19
CA GLU A 65 -0.39 -5.36 0.86
C GLU A 65 0.17 -4.31 -0.13
N MET A 66 -0.37 -3.08 -0.12
CA MET A 66 0.08 -1.98 -0.98
C MET A 66 1.46 -1.43 -0.60
N ILE A 67 1.83 -1.47 0.68
CA ILE A 67 3.12 -0.93 1.17
C ILE A 67 4.28 -1.79 0.66
N PHE A 68 4.13 -3.11 0.64
CA PHE A 68 5.20 -4.05 0.33
C PHE A 68 5.97 -3.73 -0.98
N PRO A 69 5.33 -3.51 -2.16
CA PRO A 69 6.05 -3.16 -3.38
C PRO A 69 6.92 -1.90 -3.27
N PHE A 70 6.44 -0.87 -2.57
CA PHE A 70 7.17 0.39 -2.42
C PHE A 70 8.27 0.27 -1.36
N GLU A 71 8.01 -0.43 -0.26
CA GLU A 71 9.04 -0.74 0.74
C GLU A 71 10.17 -1.56 0.11
N TYR A 72 9.87 -2.56 -0.71
CA TYR A 72 10.87 -3.36 -1.40
C TYR A 72 11.74 -2.54 -2.35
N TYR A 73 11.19 -1.51 -3.01
CA TYR A 73 11.99 -0.61 -3.86
C TYR A 73 12.92 0.30 -3.06
N VAL A 74 12.51 0.74 -1.87
CA VAL A 74 13.29 1.70 -1.07
C VAL A 74 14.26 1.00 -0.12
N PHE A 75 13.84 -0.14 0.44
CA PHE A 75 14.51 -0.89 1.50
C PHE A 75 14.48 -2.42 1.20
N PRO A 76 15.04 -2.88 0.07
CA PRO A 76 15.02 -4.31 -0.29
C PRO A 76 15.62 -5.21 0.80
N GLU A 77 16.59 -4.71 1.57
CA GLU A 77 17.27 -5.42 2.65
C GLU A 77 16.33 -5.85 3.79
N LYS A 78 15.18 -5.20 3.97
CA LYS A 78 14.16 -5.61 4.94
C LYS A 78 13.50 -6.94 4.58
N HIS A 79 13.70 -7.42 3.35
CA HIS A 79 13.03 -8.59 2.80
C HIS A 79 14.01 -9.68 2.38
N ASP A 80 15.28 -9.62 2.79
CA ASP A 80 16.32 -10.61 2.46
C ASP A 80 15.98 -12.04 2.90
N ALA A 81 15.08 -12.20 3.88
CA ALA A 81 14.62 -13.51 4.36
C ALA A 81 13.55 -14.15 3.45
N LEU A 82 13.02 -13.42 2.47
CA LEU A 82 11.98 -13.91 1.56
C LEU A 82 12.61 -14.52 0.31
N GLU A 83 12.05 -15.63 -0.14
CA GLU A 83 12.42 -16.23 -1.41
C GLU A 83 11.92 -15.36 -2.58
N PHE A 84 12.64 -15.40 -3.71
CA PHE A 84 12.32 -14.58 -4.89
C PHE A 84 10.88 -14.75 -5.38
N ASP A 85 10.36 -15.99 -5.38
CA ASP A 85 8.98 -16.27 -5.79
C ASP A 85 7.95 -15.65 -4.83
N GLU A 86 8.27 -15.60 -3.53
CA GLU A 86 7.41 -14.94 -2.54
C GLU A 86 7.42 -13.42 -2.73
N ILE A 87 8.59 -12.83 -2.99
CA ILE A 87 8.73 -11.40 -3.29
C ILE A 87 7.89 -11.04 -4.51
N ASN A 88 8.03 -11.76 -5.63
CA ASN A 88 7.26 -11.48 -6.85
C ASN A 88 5.76 -11.55 -6.62
N LYS A 89 5.29 -12.58 -5.90
CA LYS A 89 3.86 -12.73 -5.61
C LYS A 89 3.31 -11.59 -4.76
N LYS A 90 4.02 -11.20 -3.70
CA LYS A 90 3.62 -10.08 -2.84
C LYS A 90 3.66 -8.75 -3.61
N PHE A 91 4.70 -8.56 -4.43
CA PHE A 91 4.88 -7.37 -5.25
C PHE A 91 3.73 -7.20 -6.26
N GLU A 92 3.41 -8.24 -7.03
CA GLU A 92 2.32 -8.20 -8.02
C GLU A 92 0.97 -7.96 -7.37
N ASN A 93 0.69 -8.64 -6.25
CA ASN A 93 -0.55 -8.47 -5.51
C ASN A 93 -0.69 -7.03 -4.97
N GLY A 94 0.36 -6.51 -4.34
CA GLY A 94 0.38 -5.16 -3.80
C GLY A 94 0.17 -4.09 -4.87
N MET A 95 0.85 -4.20 -6.01
CA MET A 95 0.69 -3.27 -7.13
C MET A 95 -0.71 -3.31 -7.73
N LYS A 96 -1.32 -4.50 -7.83
CA LYS A 96 -2.70 -4.66 -8.31
C LYS A 96 -3.71 -4.00 -7.38
N ILE A 97 -3.53 -4.15 -6.07
CA ILE A 97 -4.38 -3.53 -5.05
C ILE A 97 -4.20 -2.01 -5.07
N PHE A 98 -2.96 -1.53 -5.16
CA PHE A 98 -2.66 -0.12 -5.30
C PHE A 98 -3.35 0.49 -6.52
N ALA A 99 -3.22 -0.13 -7.69
CA ALA A 99 -3.88 0.34 -8.91
C ALA A 99 -5.41 0.36 -8.78
N LYS A 100 -6.01 -0.62 -8.08
CA LYS A 100 -7.45 -0.67 -7.82
C LYS A 100 -7.93 0.51 -6.98
N TYR A 101 -7.13 0.92 -5.98
CA TYR A 101 -7.56 1.93 -5.00
C TYR A 101 -6.92 3.30 -5.16
N PHE A 102 -6.00 3.48 -6.12
CA PHE A 102 -5.22 4.70 -6.30
C PHE A 102 -6.06 5.98 -6.26
N HIS A 103 -7.21 6.00 -6.94
CA HIS A 103 -8.10 7.17 -6.98
C HIS A 103 -8.76 7.52 -5.63
N TYR A 104 -8.77 6.60 -4.68
CA TYR A 104 -9.31 6.78 -3.33
C TYR A 104 -8.23 7.10 -2.30
N LEU A 105 -6.96 6.88 -2.66
CA LEU A 105 -5.83 7.25 -1.84
C LEU A 105 -5.56 8.73 -2.11
N SER A 106 -5.83 9.60 -1.13
CA SER A 106 -5.42 11.00 -1.18
C SER A 106 -3.90 11.11 -0.93
N ILE A 107 -3.11 10.68 -1.92
CA ILE A 107 -1.62 10.66 -1.94
C ILE A 107 -1.09 12.00 -2.47
#